data_AF-A0AAN5YPR7-F1
#
_entry.id   AF-A0AAN5YPR7-F1
#
_cell.length_a   1.000
_cell.length_b   1.000
_cell.length_c   1.000
_cell.angle_alpha   90.00
_cell.angle_beta   90.00
_cell.angle_gamma   90.00
#
_symmetry.space_group_name_H-M   'P 1'
#
loop_
_entity.id
_entity.type
_entity.pdbx_description
1 polymer ?
#
loop_
_entity_poly.entity_id
_entity_poly.type
_entity_poly.pdbx_seq_one_letter_code
_entity_poly.pdbx_strand_id
1 'polypeptide(L)'
;MDVPPDSESYDCVDEILSLFRANVLFRNFEINGPADRMLIYGTLFISECLGKVKPGMTSREAEKALINVSLDHFAIPGDVAFPLNQAFEPPRDRQDAETLRQYLSQVRQEIAIRLHARLYAGGEGPSKWWLSFAKRKFMGKSL
;
A
#
# COMPACT_ATOMS: atom_id res chain seq x y z
N MET A 1 11.23 8.08 9.33
CA MET A 1 12.62 7.60 9.37
C MET A 1 12.66 6.32 8.57
N ASP A 2 13.60 6.19 7.63
CA ASP A 2 13.77 4.94 6.90
C ASP A 2 14.61 3.98 7.74
N VAL A 3 14.13 2.75 7.91
CA VAL A 3 14.81 1.70 8.66
C VAL A 3 15.85 1.06 7.73
N PRO A 4 17.13 0.91 8.15
CA PRO A 4 18.14 0.23 7.33
C PRO A 4 17.76 -1.23 7.03
N PRO A 5 18.04 -1.77 5.83
CA PRO A 5 17.67 -3.14 5.47
C PRO A 5 18.34 -4.23 6.32
N ASP A 6 19.47 -3.92 6.97
CA ASP A 6 20.20 -4.79 7.88
C ASP A 6 19.70 -4.71 9.34
N SER A 7 18.68 -3.88 9.60
CA SER A 7 18.06 -3.78 10.92
C SER A 7 17.13 -4.95 11.20
N GLU A 8 17.16 -5.49 12.42
CA GLU A 8 16.23 -6.53 12.87
C GLU A 8 14.76 -6.08 12.86
N SER A 9 14.50 -4.77 12.89
CA SER A 9 13.13 -4.22 12.79
C SER A 9 12.71 -3.92 11.35
N TYR A 10 13.54 -4.20 10.35
CA TYR A 10 13.18 -4.04 8.95
C TYR A 10 12.16 -5.11 8.55
N ASP A 11 11.00 -4.67 8.07
CA ASP A 11 9.92 -5.57 7.68
C ASP A 11 9.45 -5.32 6.23
N CYS A 12 8.46 -6.12 5.80
CA CYS A 12 7.91 -6.01 4.45
C CYS A 12 7.29 -4.63 4.15
N VAL A 13 6.80 -3.89 5.15
CA VAL A 13 6.19 -2.57 4.95
C VAL A 13 7.28 -1.54 4.63
N ASP A 14 8.43 -1.63 5.27
CA ASP A 14 9.58 -0.78 4.95
C ASP A 14 10.09 -1.04 3.52
N GLU A 15 10.13 -2.31 3.11
CA GLU A 15 10.47 -2.68 1.73
C GLU A 15 9.46 -2.12 0.72
N ILE A 16 8.16 -2.28 0.98
CA ILE A 16 7.10 -1.73 0.11
C ILE A 16 7.25 -0.21 -0.04
N LEU A 17 7.46 0.51 1.06
CA LEU A 17 7.57 1.98 1.06
C LEU A 17 8.85 2.45 0.37
N SER A 18 9.97 1.75 0.55
CA SER A 18 11.25 2.10 -0.08
C SER A 18 11.23 1.89 -1.60
N LEU A 19 10.63 0.78 -2.05
CA LEU A 19 10.57 0.42 -3.47
C LEU A 19 9.42 1.10 -4.24
N PHE A 20 8.41 1.64 -3.55
CA PHE A 20 7.20 2.21 -4.16
C PHE A 20 7.49 3.14 -5.34
N ARG A 21 8.38 4.13 -5.17
CA ARG A 21 8.61 5.17 -6.19
C ARG A 21 9.16 4.60 -7.50
N ALA A 22 9.99 3.55 -7.43
CA ALA A 22 10.47 2.85 -8.60
C ALA A 22 9.37 1.93 -9.17
N ASN A 23 8.72 1.16 -8.30
CA ASN A 23 7.76 0.14 -8.71
C ASN A 23 6.52 0.72 -9.40
N VAL A 24 5.97 1.82 -8.89
CA VAL A 24 4.73 2.42 -9.41
C VAL A 24 4.82 2.87 -10.88
N LEU A 25 6.03 2.96 -11.44
CA LEU A 25 6.28 3.30 -12.83
C LEU A 25 6.20 2.10 -13.79
N PHE A 26 6.30 0.87 -13.27
CA PHE A 26 6.27 -0.33 -14.11
C PHE A 26 4.85 -0.70 -14.56
N ARG A 27 4.74 -1.07 -15.84
CA ARG A 27 3.51 -1.59 -16.44
C ARG A 27 3.39 -3.12 -16.38
N ASN A 28 4.53 -3.80 -16.30
CA ASN A 28 4.63 -5.24 -16.16
C ASN A 28 5.50 -5.53 -14.93
N PHE A 29 5.11 -6.51 -14.13
CA PHE A 29 5.86 -6.95 -12.95
C PHE A 29 5.85 -8.48 -12.95
N GLU A 30 7.03 -9.09 -12.95
CA GLU A 30 7.19 -10.54 -12.92
C GLU A 30 7.05 -11.04 -11.47
N ILE A 31 6.22 -12.06 -11.27
CA ILE A 31 5.95 -12.62 -9.94
C ILE A 31 6.81 -13.88 -9.79
N ASN A 32 7.89 -13.77 -9.04
CA ASN A 32 8.81 -14.87 -8.79
C ASN A 32 8.47 -15.62 -7.50
N GLY A 33 7.75 -14.99 -6.56
CA GLY A 33 7.34 -15.66 -5.34
C GLY A 33 6.31 -14.93 -4.48
N PRO A 34 6.04 -15.46 -3.28
CA PRO A 34 5.05 -14.89 -2.34
C PRO A 34 5.37 -13.46 -1.90
N ALA A 35 6.66 -13.12 -1.75
CA ALA A 35 7.08 -11.77 -1.38
C ALA A 35 6.69 -10.72 -2.42
N ASP A 36 6.81 -11.04 -3.72
CA ASP A 36 6.43 -10.16 -4.82
C ASP A 36 4.93 -9.84 -4.80
N ARG A 37 4.10 -10.82 -4.44
CA ARG A 37 2.64 -10.61 -4.30
C ARG A 37 2.33 -9.61 -3.19
N MET A 38 3.07 -9.69 -2.09
CA MET A 38 2.95 -8.73 -0.99
C MET A 38 3.38 -7.32 -1.43
N LEU A 39 4.48 -7.23 -2.16
CA LEU A 39 5.00 -5.98 -2.72
C LEU A 39 4.02 -5.33 -3.71
N ILE A 40 3.40 -6.13 -4.58
CA ILE A 40 2.39 -5.67 -5.53
C ILE A 40 1.18 -5.09 -4.80
N TYR A 41 0.64 -5.83 -3.82
CA TYR A 41 -0.53 -5.38 -3.06
C TYR A 41 -0.23 -4.08 -2.31
N GLY A 42 0.89 -4.02 -1.60
CA GLY A 42 1.32 -2.84 -0.87
C GLY A 42 1.52 -1.62 -1.78
N THR A 43 2.12 -1.80 -2.96
CA THR A 43 2.33 -0.73 -3.94
C THR A 43 1.01 -0.16 -4.45
N LEU A 44 0.02 -1.01 -4.72
CA LEU A 44 -1.31 -0.55 -5.12
C LEU A 44 -2.03 0.18 -3.99
N PHE A 45 -1.93 -0.33 -2.75
CA PHE A 45 -2.55 0.31 -1.60
C PHE A 45 -1.92 1.69 -1.30
N ILE A 46 -0.61 1.85 -1.44
CA ILE A 46 0.02 3.18 -1.35
C ILE A 46 -0.56 4.13 -2.41
N SER A 47 -0.76 3.64 -3.64
CA SER A 47 -1.34 4.46 -4.71
C SER A 47 -2.76 4.94 -4.36
N GLU A 48 -3.57 4.06 -3.75
CA GLU A 48 -4.90 4.40 -3.25
C GLU A 48 -4.84 5.45 -2.13
N CYS A 49 -3.97 5.25 -1.14
CA CYS A 49 -3.69 6.20 -0.06
C CYS A 49 -3.31 7.60 -0.58
N LEU A 50 -2.38 7.66 -1.54
CA LEU A 50 -1.97 8.93 -2.17
C LEU A 50 -3.13 9.58 -2.93
N GLY A 51 -4.07 8.80 -3.48
CA GLY A 51 -5.29 9.30 -4.10
C GLY A 51 -6.26 9.97 -3.12
N LYS A 52 -6.20 9.62 -1.82
CA LYS A 52 -7.02 10.25 -0.77
C LYS A 52 -6.44 11.57 -0.26
N VAL A 53 -5.13 11.78 -0.39
CA VAL A 53 -4.43 12.97 0.10
C VAL A 53 -4.36 14.04 -0.99
N LYS A 54 -4.92 15.23 -0.72
CA LYS A 54 -4.91 16.36 -1.66
C LYS A 54 -3.86 17.40 -1.28
N PRO A 55 -3.33 18.18 -2.24
CA PRO A 55 -2.52 19.35 -1.94
C PRO A 55 -3.27 20.28 -0.97
N GLY A 56 -2.58 20.75 0.07
CA GLY A 56 -3.15 21.65 1.08
C GLY A 56 -3.89 20.97 2.24
N MET A 57 -4.07 19.64 2.23
CA MET A 57 -4.59 18.94 3.42
C MET A 57 -3.63 19.08 4.59
N THR A 58 -4.17 19.41 5.77
CA THR A 58 -3.40 19.41 7.02
C THR A 58 -2.98 17.99 7.40
N SER A 59 -1.94 17.87 8.22
CA SER A 59 -1.44 16.58 8.71
C SER A 59 -2.56 15.72 9.33
N ARG A 60 -3.42 16.34 10.15
CA ARG A 60 -4.53 15.65 10.83
C ARG A 60 -5.64 15.20 9.89
N GLU A 61 -5.97 16.00 8.88
CA GLU A 61 -6.97 15.62 7.87
C GLU A 61 -6.49 14.44 7.04
N ALA A 62 -5.22 14.45 6.62
CA ALA A 62 -4.63 13.34 5.89
C ALA A 62 -4.49 12.08 6.74
N GLU A 63 -4.08 12.20 8.00
CA GLU A 63 -4.04 11.08 8.95
C GLU A 63 -5.40 10.38 9.04
N LYS A 64 -6.48 11.16 9.23
CA LYS A 64 -7.84 10.63 9.28
C LYS A 64 -8.24 9.97 7.96
N ALA A 65 -7.89 10.55 6.82
CA ALA A 65 -8.18 9.98 5.51
C ALA A 65 -7.45 8.64 5.28
N LEU A 66 -6.18 8.56 5.71
CA LEU A 66 -5.34 7.36 5.61
C LEU A 66 -5.78 6.24 6.56
N ILE A 67 -6.22 6.58 7.78
CA ILE A 67 -6.81 5.62 8.71
C ILE A 67 -8.14 5.09 8.15
N ASN A 68 -9.00 5.95 7.62
CA ASN A 68 -10.28 5.50 7.07
C ASN A 68 -10.07 4.51 5.91
N VAL A 69 -9.21 4.82 4.94
CA VAL A 69 -8.96 3.94 3.80
C VAL A 69 -8.27 2.62 4.19
N SER A 70 -7.50 2.59 5.28
CA SER A 70 -6.89 1.34 5.77
C SER A 70 -7.88 0.40 6.44
N LEU A 71 -8.99 0.94 6.95
CA LEU A 71 -10.07 0.19 7.60
C LEU A 71 -11.27 -0.10 6.68
N ASP A 72 -11.35 0.54 5.52
CA ASP A 72 -12.41 0.34 4.53
C ASP A 72 -12.49 -1.14 4.11
N HIS A 73 -13.70 -1.62 3.81
CA HIS A 73 -13.90 -2.97 3.29
C HIS A 73 -13.22 -3.13 1.92
N PHE A 74 -12.50 -4.22 1.73
CA PHE A 74 -11.74 -4.49 0.51
C PHE A 74 -11.94 -5.91 -0.01
N ALA A 75 -11.68 -6.11 -1.29
CA ALA A 75 -11.66 -7.42 -1.92
C ALA A 75 -10.32 -8.14 -1.65
N ILE A 76 -10.37 -9.45 -1.43
CA ILE A 76 -9.19 -10.32 -1.34
C ILE A 76 -9.12 -11.25 -2.56
N PRO A 77 -7.98 -11.90 -2.86
CA PRO A 77 -7.91 -12.93 -3.89
C PRO A 77 -9.07 -13.94 -3.80
N GLY A 78 -9.72 -14.20 -4.93
CA GLY A 78 -10.94 -15.01 -5.02
C GLY A 78 -12.24 -14.19 -5.08
N ASP A 79 -12.26 -12.97 -4.54
CA ASP A 79 -13.42 -12.09 -4.65
C ASP A 79 -13.54 -11.54 -6.08
N VAL A 80 -14.76 -11.44 -6.61
CA VAL A 80 -15.01 -10.93 -7.98
C VAL A 80 -14.47 -9.51 -8.17
N ALA A 81 -14.52 -8.69 -7.11
CA ALA A 81 -14.02 -7.32 -7.13
C ALA A 81 -12.50 -7.21 -7.04
N PHE A 82 -11.76 -8.30 -6.81
CA PHE A 82 -10.30 -8.25 -6.68
C PHE A 82 -9.61 -8.14 -8.06
N PRO A 83 -8.90 -7.03 -8.35
CA PRO A 83 -8.42 -6.70 -9.69
C PRO A 83 -7.23 -7.56 -10.18
N LEU A 84 -6.65 -8.37 -9.29
CA LEU A 84 -5.43 -9.15 -9.51
C LEU A 84 -5.66 -10.67 -9.39
N ASN A 85 -6.89 -11.15 -9.53
CA ASN A 85 -7.21 -12.59 -9.42
C ASN A 85 -6.38 -13.50 -10.35
N GLN A 86 -5.88 -13.00 -11.48
CA GLN A 86 -5.03 -13.78 -12.40
C GLN A 86 -3.60 -13.99 -11.88
N ALA A 87 -3.16 -13.19 -10.90
CA ALA A 87 -1.81 -13.19 -10.36
C ALA A 87 -1.73 -13.73 -8.92
N PHE A 88 -2.88 -13.89 -8.25
CA PHE A 88 -2.98 -14.26 -6.86
C PHE A 88 -3.82 -15.52 -6.71
N GLU A 89 -3.35 -16.41 -5.86
CA GLU A 89 -4.08 -17.62 -5.51
C GLU A 89 -5.17 -17.26 -4.47
N PRO A 90 -6.41 -17.75 -4.64
CA PRO A 90 -7.45 -17.56 -3.66
C PRO A 90 -7.13 -18.37 -2.37
N PRO A 91 -7.62 -17.93 -1.21
CA PRO A 91 -7.54 -18.72 0.01
C PRO A 91 -8.26 -20.07 -0.19
N ARG A 92 -7.73 -21.13 0.44
CA ARG A 92 -8.25 -22.50 0.26
C ARG A 92 -9.66 -22.67 0.83
N ASP A 93 -9.91 -22.03 1.96
CA ASP A 93 -11.15 -22.15 2.71
C ASP A 93 -11.50 -20.82 3.41
N ARG A 94 -12.64 -20.81 4.08
CA ARG A 94 -13.14 -19.61 4.77
C ARG A 94 -12.21 -19.14 5.89
N GLN A 95 -11.55 -20.06 6.59
CA GLN A 95 -10.65 -19.72 7.70
C GLN A 95 -9.39 -19.02 7.18
N ASP A 96 -8.82 -19.54 6.08
CA ASP A 96 -7.70 -18.90 5.39
C ASP A 96 -8.09 -17.52 4.86
N ALA A 97 -9.32 -17.37 4.35
CA ALA A 97 -9.84 -16.09 3.85
C ALA A 97 -9.96 -15.03 4.97
N GLU A 98 -10.48 -15.41 6.13
CA GLU A 98 -10.58 -14.54 7.31
C GLU A 98 -9.19 -14.17 7.85
N THR A 99 -8.27 -15.14 7.87
CA THR A 99 -6.87 -14.92 8.29
C THR A 99 -6.14 -13.96 7.35
N LEU A 100 -6.27 -14.16 6.04
CA LEU A 100 -5.69 -13.27 5.03
C LEU A 100 -6.26 -11.85 5.15
N ARG A 101 -7.56 -11.72 5.36
CA ARG A 101 -8.21 -10.42 5.55
C ARG A 101 -7.66 -9.70 6.77
N GLN A 102 -7.52 -10.39 7.91
CA GLN A 102 -6.92 -9.81 9.12
C GLN A 102 -5.47 -9.37 8.89
N TYR A 103 -4.67 -10.20 8.24
CA TYR A 103 -3.28 -9.88 7.91
C TYR A 103 -3.18 -8.65 7.01
N LEU A 104 -3.93 -8.61 5.91
CA LEU A 104 -3.93 -7.46 5.01
C LEU A 104 -4.46 -6.19 5.69
N SER A 105 -5.43 -6.29 6.60
CA SER A 105 -5.88 -5.14 7.41
C SER A 105 -4.78 -4.59 8.30
N GLN A 106 -3.94 -5.44 8.90
CA GLN A 106 -2.79 -4.98 9.70
C GLN A 106 -1.76 -4.27 8.83
N VAL A 107 -1.40 -4.86 7.68
CA VAL A 107 -0.45 -4.25 6.74
C VAL A 107 -0.96 -2.90 6.24
N ARG A 108 -2.24 -2.79 5.88
CA ARG A 108 -2.82 -1.50 5.45
C ARG A 108 -2.67 -0.41 6.50
N GLN A 109 -2.92 -0.74 7.77
CA GLN A 109 -2.78 0.22 8.86
C GLN A 109 -1.33 0.65 9.06
N GLU A 110 -0.39 -0.30 9.07
CA GLU A 110 1.05 0.00 9.15
C GLU A 110 1.53 0.86 7.99
N ILE A 111 1.13 0.53 6.75
CA ILE A 111 1.43 1.36 5.57
C ILE A 111 0.86 2.77 5.75
N ALA A 112 -0.40 2.91 6.16
CA ALA A 112 -1.05 4.21 6.32
C ALA A 112 -0.31 5.11 7.31
N ILE A 113 0.04 4.57 8.48
CA ILE A 113 0.77 5.29 9.55
C ILE A 113 2.17 5.68 9.08
N ARG A 114 2.92 4.73 8.51
CA ARG A 114 4.31 4.96 8.07
C ARG A 114 4.39 5.84 6.82
N LEU A 115 3.38 5.82 5.96
CA LEU A 115 3.24 6.72 4.80
C LEU A 115 2.90 8.13 5.24
N HIS A 116 2.00 8.30 6.22
CA HIS A 116 1.66 9.61 6.79
C HIS A 116 2.89 10.34 7.31
N ALA A 117 3.71 9.65 8.11
CA ALA A 117 4.97 10.19 8.61
C ALA A 117 5.92 10.64 7.48
N ARG A 118 5.96 9.92 6.36
CA ARG A 118 6.77 10.27 5.17
C ARG A 118 6.17 11.42 4.35
N LEU A 119 4.85 11.54 4.32
CA LEU A 119 4.15 12.64 3.64
C LEU A 119 4.38 13.97 4.34
N TYR A 120 4.39 13.99 5.68
CA TYR A 120 4.43 15.22 6.48
C TYR A 120 5.76 15.49 7.19
N ALA A 121 6.83 14.75 6.84
CA ALA A 121 8.16 14.92 7.44
C ALA A 121 8.71 16.36 7.40
N GLY A 122 8.28 17.18 6.44
CA GLY A 122 8.70 18.58 6.28
C GLY A 122 7.81 19.63 6.96
N GLY A 123 6.69 19.25 7.57
CA GLY A 123 5.80 20.17 8.31
C GLY A 123 4.94 21.15 7.47
N GLU A 124 5.37 21.51 6.26
CA GLU A 124 4.70 22.49 5.37
C GLU A 124 3.56 21.90 4.51
N GLY A 125 2.92 20.82 4.98
CA GLY A 125 1.90 20.08 4.23
C GLY A 125 2.42 18.80 3.56
N PRO A 126 1.59 18.12 2.74
CA PRO A 126 1.94 16.83 2.18
C PRO A 126 3.02 16.96 1.10
N SER A 127 4.01 16.07 1.17
CA SER A 127 5.17 16.07 0.30
C SER A 127 4.79 15.95 -1.19
N LYS A 128 5.11 16.99 -1.96
CA LYS A 128 4.92 17.02 -3.43
C LYS A 128 5.64 15.87 -4.14
N TRP A 129 6.73 15.36 -3.56
CA TRP A 129 7.53 14.25 -4.11
C TRP A 129 6.82 12.91 -3.99
N TRP A 130 5.89 12.77 -3.05
CA TRP A 130 5.01 11.61 -2.96
C TRP A 130 3.73 11.83 -3.77
N LEU A 131 3.12 13.02 -3.67
CA LEU A 131 1.87 13.33 -4.38
C LEU A 131 2.03 13.35 -5.91
N SER A 132 3.24 13.54 -6.45
CA SER A 132 3.50 13.43 -7.90
C SER A 132 3.16 12.05 -8.47
N PHE A 133 3.10 11.01 -7.62
CA PHE A 133 2.75 9.65 -8.00
C PHE A 133 1.25 9.33 -7.84
N ALA A 134 0.43 10.21 -7.26
CA ALA A 134 -0.98 9.93 -6.95
C ALA A 134 -1.85 9.58 -8.17
N LYS A 135 -1.45 10.01 -9.38
CA LYS A 135 -2.14 9.68 -10.65
C LYS A 135 -1.51 8.51 -11.40
N ARG A 136 -0.40 7.95 -10.91
CA ARG A 136 0.28 6.80 -11.54
C ARG A 136 -0.44 5.51 -11.14
N LYS A 137 -0.54 4.59 -12.09
CA LYS A 137 -1.19 3.28 -11.89
C LYS A 137 -0.16 2.19 -12.13
N PHE A 138 0.30 1.58 -11.05
CA PHE A 138 1.14 0.40 -11.11
C PHE A 138 0.41 -0.73 -11.86
N MET A 139 1.07 -1.35 -12.85
CA MET A 139 0.47 -2.38 -13.74
C MET A 139 -0.82 -1.94 -14.47
N GLY A 140 -1.13 -0.63 -14.50
CA GLY A 140 -2.42 -0.14 -14.99
C GLY A 140 -3.63 -0.53 -14.11
N LYS A 141 -3.39 -1.02 -12.89
CA LYS A 141 -4.41 -1.50 -11.95
C LYS A 141 -4.62 -0.51 -10.80
N SER A 142 -5.73 -0.69 -10.09
CA SER A 142 -6.08 -0.04 -8.82
C SER A 142 -6.85 -1.05 -7.99
N LEU A 143 -6.69 -0.99 -6.66
CA LEU A 143 -7.53 -1.73 -5.71
C LEU A 143 -8.95 -1.19 -5.68
#